data_AF-A0A250JF54-F1
#
_entry.id   AF-A0A250JF54-F1
#
_cell.length_a   1.000
_cell.length_b   1.000
_cell.length_c   1.000
_cell.angle_alpha   90.00
_cell.angle_beta   90.00
_cell.angle_gamma   90.00
#
_symmetry.space_group_name_H-M   'P 1'
#
loop_
_entity.id
_entity.type
_entity.pdbx_description
1 polymer ?
#
loop_
_entity_poly.entity_id
_entity_poly.type
_entity_poly.pdbx_seq_one_letter_code
_entity_poly.pdbx_strand_id
1 'polypeptide(L)'
;MLIRYSDWKKPTDAAYAFRLRPVADGAREPGGVRVAVPGLGHRSDIREVIREVLQEGEAERFEQRVHRWTGPEDVVGPTGEQPYLRQQLLFEEAEWRDALGAAELDEVLRGTVRVMRDAKGRTDYVLRDHHMLDVALYHYRTTGGLPRSLFHADRHSDWCKDSYLESRTPQQAATWWRLFEGLKRPGDATPVLTEEDIFFTTAKAEPTARMSGRDVGFSTLVPWFVDTTALHWRQVLERPGVTEADWLSLDLDCFQPSPQLRACGGLLRDPRFHAMMEKARVRVFVLSPQFTNGGDKIDPWIIQGSRSSSLRLLNLLRRRPS
;
A
#
# COMPACT_ATOMS: atom_id res chain seq x y z
N MET A 1 12.01 -33.66 6.34
CA MET A 1 12.25 -33.54 4.89
C MET A 1 12.25 -32.06 4.57
N LEU A 2 13.43 -31.46 4.33
CA LEU A 2 13.53 -30.04 3.94
C LEU A 2 13.06 -29.91 2.49
N ILE A 3 11.90 -29.28 2.29
CA ILE A 3 11.42 -28.90 0.96
C ILE A 3 12.41 -27.87 0.40
N ARG A 4 12.97 -28.11 -0.78
CA ARG A 4 13.94 -27.20 -1.40
C ARG A 4 13.21 -25.95 -1.88
N TYR A 5 13.85 -24.78 -1.77
CA TYR A 5 13.33 -23.49 -2.23
C TYR A 5 12.87 -23.49 -3.71
N SER A 6 13.43 -24.39 -4.53
CA SER A 6 13.06 -24.63 -5.93
C SER A 6 11.69 -25.30 -6.12
N ASP A 7 11.18 -26.01 -5.12
CA ASP A 7 9.94 -26.79 -5.20
C ASP A 7 8.72 -25.97 -4.76
N TRP A 8 8.96 -24.74 -4.28
CA TRP A 8 7.94 -23.77 -3.94
C TRP A 8 7.49 -23.12 -5.24
N LYS A 9 6.34 -23.54 -5.78
CA LYS A 9 5.73 -22.90 -6.95
C LYS A 9 5.66 -21.40 -6.70
N LYS A 10 6.49 -20.62 -7.40
CA LYS A 10 6.31 -19.18 -7.42
C LYS A 10 4.89 -18.93 -7.93
N PRO A 11 4.05 -18.16 -7.23
CA PRO A 11 2.72 -17.80 -7.75
C PRO A 11 2.76 -17.06 -9.09
N THR A 12 3.93 -16.75 -9.65
CA THR A 12 4.14 -15.83 -10.76
C THR A 12 3.99 -16.43 -12.16
N ASP A 13 3.89 -17.76 -12.32
CA ASP A 13 4.27 -18.35 -13.62
C ASP A 13 3.10 -18.78 -14.52
N ALA A 14 1.85 -18.60 -14.09
CA ALA A 14 0.72 -18.57 -15.03
C ALA A 14 -0.47 -17.83 -14.44
N ALA A 15 -0.97 -18.26 -13.27
CA ALA A 15 -2.25 -17.83 -12.73
C ALA A 15 -2.32 -16.36 -12.30
N TYR A 16 -1.18 -15.75 -11.95
CA TYR A 16 -1.09 -14.35 -11.50
C TYR A 16 -0.24 -13.47 -12.42
N ALA A 17 0.06 -13.94 -13.64
CA ALA A 17 0.81 -13.17 -14.64
C ALA A 17 -0.12 -12.23 -15.42
N PHE A 18 -0.49 -11.07 -14.86
CA PHE A 18 -1.45 -10.16 -15.47
C PHE A 18 -0.76 -9.17 -16.41
N ARG A 19 -1.14 -9.14 -17.68
CA ARG A 19 -0.49 -8.29 -18.68
C ARG A 19 -1.19 -6.95 -18.84
N LEU A 20 -0.44 -5.86 -18.72
CA LEU A 20 -0.91 -4.52 -19.04
C LEU A 20 -1.01 -4.32 -20.55
N ARG A 21 -2.03 -3.57 -20.98
CA ARG A 21 -2.11 -3.00 -22.32
C ARG A 21 -1.11 -1.84 -22.46
N PRO A 22 -0.52 -1.63 -23.64
CA PRO A 22 0.32 -0.45 -23.88
C PRO A 22 -0.50 0.84 -23.76
N VAL A 23 0.16 1.95 -23.44
CA VAL A 23 -0.47 3.27 -23.46
C VAL A 23 -0.70 3.67 -24.91
N ALA A 24 -1.91 4.10 -25.24
CA ALA A 24 -2.24 4.55 -26.58
C ALA A 24 -1.54 5.88 -26.88
N ASP A 25 -0.51 5.86 -27.72
CA ASP A 25 0.04 7.06 -28.37
C ASP A 25 -0.91 7.50 -29.52
N GLY A 26 -2.09 8.01 -29.14
CA GLY A 26 -3.11 8.50 -30.07
C GLY A 26 -3.77 7.42 -30.94
N ALA A 27 -4.13 7.76 -32.18
CA ALA A 27 -4.91 6.91 -33.09
C ALA A 27 -4.19 5.63 -33.61
N ARG A 28 -2.96 5.37 -33.16
CA ARG A 28 -2.09 4.31 -33.71
C ARG A 28 -2.15 2.97 -32.99
N GLU A 29 -2.75 2.90 -31.81
CA GLU A 29 -2.91 1.63 -31.08
C GLU A 29 -4.38 1.34 -30.78
N PRO A 30 -5.07 0.61 -31.68
CA PRO A 30 -6.40 0.08 -31.40
C PRO A 30 -6.33 -0.81 -30.15
N GLY A 31 -7.04 -0.43 -29.09
CA GLY A 31 -7.08 -1.18 -27.83
C GLY A 31 -6.02 -0.79 -26.79
N GLY A 32 -5.20 0.25 -27.01
CA GLY A 32 -4.29 0.78 -25.98
C GLY A 32 -5.02 1.53 -24.85
N VAL A 33 -4.35 1.71 -23.71
CA VAL A 33 -4.85 2.45 -22.55
C VAL A 33 -4.86 3.95 -22.86
N ARG A 34 -6.05 4.56 -22.82
CA ARG A 34 -6.18 6.01 -22.94
C ARG A 34 -5.94 6.66 -21.60
N VAL A 35 -4.81 7.34 -21.49
CA VAL A 35 -4.40 7.99 -20.26
C VAL A 35 -5.18 9.29 -20.09
N ALA A 36 -5.98 9.35 -19.01
CA ALA A 36 -6.70 10.56 -18.63
C ALA A 36 -6.93 10.58 -17.11
N VAL A 37 -6.65 11.73 -16.51
CA VAL A 37 -7.02 12.03 -15.12
C VAL A 37 -8.49 12.43 -15.09
N PRO A 38 -9.36 11.74 -14.33
CA PRO A 38 -10.74 12.16 -14.17
C PRO A 38 -10.88 13.56 -13.56
N GLY A 39 -12.04 14.19 -13.77
CA GLY A 39 -12.36 15.45 -13.10
C GLY A 39 -12.49 15.28 -11.58
N LEU A 40 -12.30 16.36 -10.85
CA LEU A 40 -12.46 16.38 -9.38
C LEU A 40 -13.86 15.88 -8.96
N GLY A 41 -13.91 15.07 -7.91
CA GLY A 41 -15.11 14.42 -7.39
C GLY A 41 -15.59 13.22 -8.21
N HIS A 42 -14.96 12.92 -9.35
CA HIS A 42 -15.27 11.70 -10.09
C HIS A 42 -14.79 10.46 -9.33
N ARG A 43 -15.66 9.45 -9.24
CA ARG A 43 -15.36 8.15 -8.64
C ARG A 43 -15.25 7.09 -9.73
N SER A 44 -14.09 6.46 -9.83
CA SER A 44 -13.85 5.35 -10.75
C SER A 44 -13.88 4.02 -9.99
N ASP A 45 -14.65 3.05 -10.49
CA ASP A 45 -14.63 1.69 -9.97
C ASP A 45 -13.37 0.96 -10.46
N ILE A 46 -12.61 0.38 -9.54
CA ILE A 46 -11.40 -0.37 -9.88
C ILE A 46 -11.65 -1.49 -10.89
N ARG A 47 -12.84 -2.10 -10.93
CA ARG A 47 -13.18 -3.15 -11.90
C ARG A 47 -13.24 -2.62 -13.33
N GLU A 48 -13.73 -1.40 -13.50
CA GLU A 48 -13.73 -0.72 -14.81
C GLU A 48 -12.30 -0.40 -15.22
N VAL A 49 -11.50 0.13 -14.29
CA VAL A 49 -10.08 0.44 -14.50
C VAL A 49 -9.30 -0.82 -14.91
N ILE A 50 -9.50 -1.95 -14.23
CA ILE A 50 -8.88 -3.25 -14.55
C ILE A 50 -9.20 -3.65 -16.01
N ARG A 51 -10.47 -3.54 -16.43
CA ARG A 51 -10.89 -3.87 -17.82
C ARG A 51 -10.30 -2.91 -18.86
N GLU A 52 -10.02 -1.67 -18.48
CA GLU A 52 -9.36 -0.69 -19.33
C GLU A 52 -7.86 -0.99 -19.51
N VAL A 53 -7.18 -1.37 -18.43
CA VAL A 53 -5.70 -1.46 -18.40
C VAL A 53 -5.12 -2.84 -18.66
N LEU A 54 -5.83 -3.93 -18.37
CA LEU A 54 -5.33 -5.28 -18.56
C LEU A 54 -5.72 -5.82 -19.94
N GLN A 55 -4.88 -6.69 -20.52
CA GLN A 55 -5.17 -7.34 -21.81
C GLN A 55 -6.50 -8.12 -21.78
N GLU A 56 -7.03 -8.46 -22.96
CA GLU A 56 -8.28 -9.23 -23.06
C GLU A 56 -8.18 -10.56 -22.29
N GLY A 57 -9.21 -10.88 -21.50
CA GLY A 57 -9.25 -12.08 -20.63
C GLY A 57 -8.45 -11.97 -19.32
N GLU A 58 -7.56 -10.98 -19.20
CA GLU A 58 -6.77 -10.76 -17.98
C GLU A 58 -7.58 -10.11 -16.86
N ALA A 59 -8.57 -9.27 -17.19
CA ALA A 59 -9.39 -8.59 -16.20
C ALA A 59 -10.30 -9.57 -15.44
N GLU A 60 -10.95 -10.50 -16.14
CA GLU A 60 -11.76 -11.55 -15.53
C GLU A 60 -10.90 -12.47 -14.66
N ARG A 61 -9.70 -12.81 -15.14
CA ARG A 61 -8.73 -13.61 -14.37
C ARG A 61 -8.25 -12.86 -13.14
N PHE A 62 -8.01 -11.56 -13.25
CA PHE A 62 -7.62 -10.72 -12.12
C PHE A 62 -8.72 -10.69 -11.06
N GLU A 63 -9.97 -10.41 -11.43
CA GLU A 63 -11.10 -10.41 -10.49
C GLU A 63 -11.32 -11.78 -9.81
N GLN A 64 -11.05 -12.88 -10.52
CA GLN A 64 -11.14 -14.23 -9.95
C GLN A 64 -10.01 -14.59 -8.98
N ARG A 65 -8.83 -13.99 -9.15
CA ARG A 65 -7.59 -14.42 -8.47
C ARG A 65 -7.11 -13.45 -7.41
N VAL A 66 -7.38 -12.16 -7.57
CA VAL A 66 -6.96 -11.11 -6.66
C VAL A 66 -8.12 -10.77 -5.72
N HIS A 67 -8.06 -11.30 -4.51
CA HIS A 67 -9.07 -11.06 -3.49
C HIS A 67 -8.71 -9.83 -2.67
N ARG A 68 -9.64 -8.89 -2.53
CA ARG A 68 -9.49 -7.77 -1.59
C ARG A 68 -9.87 -8.26 -0.19
N TRP A 69 -9.20 -7.73 0.82
CA TRP A 69 -9.49 -8.07 2.21
C TRP A 69 -10.94 -7.72 2.55
N THR A 70 -11.60 -8.61 3.28
CA THR A 70 -12.90 -8.39 3.88
C THR A 70 -12.85 -8.93 5.29
N GLY A 71 -13.17 -8.13 6.30
CA GLY A 71 -13.01 -8.47 7.71
C GLY A 71 -14.18 -8.01 8.58
N PRO A 72 -14.30 -8.50 9.84
CA PRO A 72 -15.34 -8.06 10.78
C PRO A 72 -15.41 -6.53 10.98
N GLU A 73 -14.28 -5.86 10.82
CA GLU A 73 -14.12 -4.40 10.85
C GLU A 73 -14.67 -3.67 9.62
N ASP A 74 -15.19 -4.42 8.64
CA ASP A 74 -16.02 -3.91 7.54
C ASP A 74 -17.43 -3.55 7.99
N VAL A 75 -17.85 -3.98 9.18
CA VAL A 75 -19.16 -3.68 9.75
C VAL A 75 -19.12 -2.27 10.36
N VAL A 76 -19.82 -1.32 9.74
CA VAL A 76 -19.88 0.08 10.15
C VAL A 76 -21.22 0.39 10.80
N GLY A 77 -21.15 1.06 11.96
CA GLY A 77 -22.32 1.61 12.65
C GLY A 77 -23.20 0.55 13.35
N PRO A 78 -24.18 1.00 14.14
CA PRO A 78 -25.07 0.11 14.91
C PRO A 78 -26.03 -0.70 14.02
N THR A 79 -26.20 -0.31 12.76
CA THR A 79 -27.03 -0.96 11.75
C THR A 79 -26.34 -2.14 11.08
N GLY A 80 -25.04 -2.32 11.29
CA GLY A 80 -24.28 -3.44 10.75
C GLY A 80 -23.98 -3.33 9.24
N GLU A 81 -23.89 -2.11 8.70
CA GLU A 81 -23.59 -1.91 7.27
C GLU A 81 -22.24 -2.52 6.90
N GLN A 82 -22.18 -3.30 5.83
CA GLN A 82 -20.95 -3.90 5.30
C GLN A 82 -20.62 -3.30 3.93
N PRO A 83 -20.16 -2.04 3.84
CA PRO A 83 -19.85 -1.37 2.57
C PRO A 83 -18.85 -2.15 1.70
N TYR A 84 -18.09 -3.06 2.30
CA TYR A 84 -17.05 -3.87 1.66
C TYR A 84 -17.49 -5.23 1.16
N LEU A 85 -18.73 -5.66 1.45
CA LEU A 85 -19.23 -6.98 1.04
C LEU A 85 -19.23 -7.17 -0.49
N ARG A 86 -19.11 -6.06 -1.25
CA ARG A 86 -19.13 -6.03 -2.71
C ARG A 86 -17.75 -5.82 -3.37
N GLN A 87 -16.63 -5.89 -2.63
CA GLN A 87 -15.26 -5.81 -3.18
C GLN A 87 -14.92 -4.57 -4.05
N GLN A 88 -15.71 -3.50 -3.95
CA GLN A 88 -15.54 -2.31 -4.78
C GLN A 88 -14.65 -1.28 -4.08
N LEU A 89 -13.44 -1.08 -4.61
CA LEU A 89 -12.65 0.11 -4.31
C LEU A 89 -13.02 1.19 -5.31
N LEU A 90 -13.40 2.34 -4.78
CA LEU A 90 -13.71 3.53 -5.59
C LEU A 90 -12.53 4.50 -5.49
N PHE A 91 -11.97 4.88 -6.62
CA PHE A 91 -10.92 5.91 -6.67
C PHE A 91 -11.56 7.27 -6.92
N GLU A 92 -11.44 8.19 -5.97
CA GLU A 92 -11.95 9.55 -6.06
C GLU A 92 -10.80 10.55 -6.26
N GLU A 93 -10.82 11.28 -7.38
CA GLU A 93 -9.91 12.42 -7.59
C GLU A 93 -10.37 13.59 -6.74
N ALA A 94 -9.52 14.02 -5.80
CA ALA A 94 -9.77 15.09 -4.86
C ALA A 94 -8.74 16.21 -5.02
N GLU A 95 -9.15 17.43 -4.66
CA GLU A 95 -8.24 18.57 -4.63
C GLU A 95 -7.10 18.32 -3.65
N TRP A 96 -5.91 18.78 -4.02
CA TRP A 96 -4.81 18.83 -3.08
C TRP A 96 -5.13 19.78 -1.92
N ARG A 97 -5.08 19.25 -0.69
CA ARG A 97 -5.23 20.02 0.55
C ARG A 97 -4.22 19.57 1.58
N ASP A 98 -3.74 20.53 2.38
CA ASP A 98 -2.75 20.32 3.45
C ASP A 98 -3.29 19.48 4.61
N ALA A 99 -4.61 19.35 4.72
CA ALA A 99 -5.26 18.54 5.74
C ALA A 99 -6.55 17.91 5.20
N LEU A 100 -6.76 16.65 5.60
CA LEU A 100 -8.03 15.95 5.52
C LEU A 100 -8.81 16.12 6.83
N GLY A 101 -10.13 16.13 6.74
CA GLY A 101 -11.03 16.11 7.87
C GLY A 101 -11.48 14.69 8.24
N ALA A 102 -12.36 14.63 9.25
CA ALA A 102 -12.89 13.36 9.75
C ALA A 102 -13.87 12.69 8.76
N ALA A 103 -14.57 13.47 7.94
CA ALA A 103 -15.49 12.95 6.94
C ALA A 103 -14.72 12.23 5.81
N GLU A 104 -13.64 12.83 5.34
CA GLU A 104 -12.75 12.23 4.35
C GLU A 104 -12.10 10.95 4.88
N LEU A 105 -11.70 10.95 6.15
CA LEU A 105 -11.19 9.75 6.81
C LEU A 105 -12.27 8.66 6.86
N ASP A 106 -13.51 8.99 7.20
CA ASP A 106 -14.61 8.03 7.25
C ASP A 106 -14.90 7.43 5.86
N GLU A 107 -14.83 8.23 4.79
CA GLU A 107 -14.97 7.71 3.41
C GLU A 107 -13.83 6.78 3.01
N VAL A 108 -12.58 7.10 3.39
CA VAL A 108 -11.45 6.19 3.18
C VAL A 108 -11.67 4.88 3.95
N LEU A 109 -12.06 5.00 5.21
CA LEU A 109 -12.43 3.88 6.06
C LEU A 109 -13.75 3.19 5.65
N ARG A 110 -14.41 3.66 4.57
CA ARG A 110 -15.54 3.00 3.87
C ARG A 110 -15.18 2.49 2.47
N GLY A 111 -13.92 2.57 2.04
CA GLY A 111 -13.41 1.92 0.83
C GLY A 111 -13.22 2.85 -0.36
N THR A 112 -13.33 4.16 -0.14
CA THR A 112 -12.98 5.16 -1.16
C THR A 112 -11.49 5.48 -1.07
N VAL A 113 -10.73 5.13 -2.10
CA VAL A 113 -9.35 5.59 -2.24
C VAL A 113 -9.37 7.05 -2.65
N ARG A 114 -8.83 7.91 -1.78
CA ARG A 114 -8.66 9.34 -2.05
C ARG A 114 -7.38 9.56 -2.83
N VAL A 115 -7.49 10.11 -4.04
CA VAL A 115 -6.38 10.43 -4.94
C VAL A 115 -6.20 11.94 -4.96
N MET A 116 -5.03 12.44 -4.57
CA MET A 116 -4.74 13.88 -4.55
C MET A 116 -3.45 14.15 -5.29
N ARG A 117 -3.49 15.08 -6.24
CA ARG A 117 -2.36 15.38 -7.13
C ARG A 117 -1.92 16.81 -6.92
N ASP A 118 -0.62 17.02 -6.74
CA ASP A 118 -0.07 18.37 -6.68
C ASP A 118 0.16 18.95 -8.08
N ALA A 119 0.50 20.24 -8.14
CA ALA A 119 0.77 20.93 -9.41
C ALA A 119 1.97 20.36 -10.19
N LYS A 120 2.83 19.55 -9.55
CA LYS A 120 3.97 18.87 -10.18
C LYS A 120 3.63 17.44 -10.64
N GLY A 121 2.36 17.03 -10.50
CA GLY A 121 1.89 15.69 -10.85
C GLY A 121 2.25 14.60 -9.84
N ARG A 122 2.78 14.95 -8.67
CA ARG A 122 3.03 13.99 -7.60
C ARG A 122 1.71 13.63 -6.94
N THR A 123 1.51 12.35 -6.68
CA THR A 123 0.20 11.82 -6.28
C THR A 123 0.27 11.19 -4.89
N ASP A 124 -0.68 11.58 -4.05
CA ASP A 124 -0.96 10.93 -2.77
C ASP A 124 -2.20 10.03 -2.93
N TYR A 125 -2.08 8.78 -2.51
CA TYR A 125 -3.20 7.86 -2.33
C TYR A 125 -3.42 7.64 -0.84
N VAL A 126 -4.66 7.80 -0.38
CA VAL A 126 -5.06 7.46 0.98
C VAL A 126 -6.14 6.40 0.91
N LEU A 127 -5.90 5.26 1.55
CA LEU A 127 -6.75 4.07 1.48
C LEU A 127 -6.73 3.31 2.81
N ARG A 128 -7.67 2.39 2.99
CA ARG A 128 -7.85 1.62 4.22
C ARG A 128 -6.92 0.40 4.35
N ASP A 129 -6.65 -0.31 3.25
CA ASP A 129 -5.85 -1.55 3.23
C ASP A 129 -4.82 -1.50 2.08
N HIS A 130 -3.76 -2.34 2.11
CA HIS A 130 -2.71 -2.40 1.08
C HIS A 130 -3.17 -2.98 -0.26
N HIS A 131 -4.09 -2.28 -0.93
CA HIS A 131 -4.49 -2.57 -2.29
C HIS A 131 -3.51 -1.96 -3.30
N MET A 132 -2.21 -2.26 -3.12
CA MET A 132 -1.14 -1.62 -3.89
C MET A 132 -1.20 -1.93 -5.39
N LEU A 133 -1.70 -3.10 -5.77
CA LEU A 133 -1.93 -3.40 -7.19
C LEU A 133 -3.02 -2.51 -7.76
N ASP A 134 -4.13 -2.36 -7.04
CA ASP A 134 -5.22 -1.51 -7.49
C ASP A 134 -4.76 -0.04 -7.64
N VAL A 135 -3.92 0.43 -6.72
CA VAL A 135 -3.26 1.75 -6.84
C VAL A 135 -2.37 1.82 -8.08
N ALA A 136 -1.56 0.80 -8.35
CA ALA A 136 -0.71 0.76 -9.53
C ALA A 136 -1.49 0.76 -10.85
N LEU A 137 -2.57 -0.03 -10.93
CA LEU A 137 -3.46 -0.08 -12.09
C LEU A 137 -4.15 1.26 -12.33
N TYR A 138 -4.66 1.90 -11.27
CA TYR A 138 -5.27 3.22 -11.38
C TYR A 138 -4.26 4.30 -11.76
N HIS A 139 -3.07 4.28 -11.16
CA HIS A 139 -2.00 5.22 -11.51
C HIS A 139 -1.56 5.06 -12.96
N TYR A 140 -1.43 3.82 -13.44
CA TYR A 140 -1.11 3.52 -14.82
C TYR A 140 -2.20 3.99 -15.77
N ARG A 141 -3.47 3.73 -15.45
CA ARG A 141 -4.63 4.24 -16.20
C ARG A 141 -4.60 5.75 -16.35
N THR A 142 -4.23 6.47 -15.29
CA THR A 142 -4.32 7.94 -15.24
C THR A 142 -3.06 8.67 -15.68
N THR A 143 -1.91 8.00 -15.74
CA THR A 143 -0.63 8.65 -16.07
C THR A 143 0.27 7.89 -17.06
N GLY A 144 -0.04 6.63 -17.38
CA GLY A 144 0.85 5.71 -18.08
C GLY A 144 2.10 5.30 -17.27
N GLY A 145 2.27 5.83 -16.06
CA GLY A 145 3.42 5.55 -15.19
C GLY A 145 3.26 4.26 -14.40
N LEU A 146 4.39 3.60 -14.17
CA LEU A 146 4.53 2.43 -13.28
C LEU A 146 5.68 2.69 -12.30
N PRO A 147 5.68 2.08 -11.11
CA PRO A 147 6.80 2.17 -10.20
C PRO A 147 8.08 1.61 -10.82
N ARG A 148 9.23 2.17 -10.45
CA ARG A 148 10.56 1.59 -10.72
C ARG A 148 11.16 1.00 -9.46
N SER A 149 10.88 1.61 -8.31
CA SER A 149 11.22 1.06 -7.01
C SER A 149 10.25 1.57 -5.94
N LEU A 150 10.07 0.77 -4.90
CA LEU A 150 9.08 1.03 -3.85
C LEU A 150 9.76 0.95 -2.49
N PHE A 151 9.68 2.03 -1.71
CA PHE A 151 9.97 1.97 -0.29
C PHE A 151 8.69 1.66 0.47
N HIS A 152 8.70 0.60 1.27
CA HIS A 152 7.55 0.18 2.05
C HIS A 152 7.89 0.12 3.54
N ALA A 153 7.06 0.78 4.34
CA ALA A 153 7.21 0.82 5.79
C ALA A 153 5.93 0.35 6.46
N ASP A 154 6.03 -0.78 7.16
CA ASP A 154 4.90 -1.49 7.76
C ASP A 154 5.43 -2.46 8.82
N ARG A 155 4.60 -2.79 9.81
CA ARG A 155 4.81 -3.92 10.72
C ARG A 155 4.76 -5.27 10.01
N HIS A 156 3.82 -5.41 9.08
CA HIS A 156 3.59 -6.60 8.29
C HIS A 156 4.49 -6.52 7.07
N SER A 157 5.17 -7.62 6.78
CA SER A 157 5.99 -7.63 5.56
C SER A 157 5.15 -7.69 4.30
N ASP A 158 3.88 -8.08 4.41
CA ASP A 158 3.00 -8.45 3.29
C ASP A 158 3.68 -9.37 2.25
N TRP A 159 4.70 -10.10 2.72
CA TRP A 159 5.58 -10.94 1.94
C TRP A 159 5.03 -12.36 1.83
N CYS A 160 4.03 -12.71 2.65
CA CYS A 160 3.41 -14.02 2.82
C CYS A 160 4.33 -15.18 2.46
N LYS A 161 5.19 -15.58 3.40
CA LYS A 161 6.06 -16.74 3.21
C LYS A 161 5.96 -17.86 4.26
N ASP A 162 5.24 -17.71 5.38
CA ASP A 162 5.26 -18.77 6.42
C ASP A 162 3.92 -19.23 7.05
N SER A 163 2.74 -18.66 6.74
CA SER A 163 1.48 -19.24 7.29
C SER A 163 0.19 -18.90 6.53
N TYR A 164 0.11 -17.76 5.85
CA TYR A 164 -1.02 -17.44 4.97
C TYR A 164 -0.94 -18.11 3.59
N LEU A 165 0.20 -18.76 3.26
CA LEU A 165 0.44 -19.47 1.99
C LEU A 165 -0.33 -20.78 1.83
N GLU A 166 -0.90 -21.34 2.91
CA GLU A 166 -1.81 -22.49 2.80
C GLU A 166 -3.23 -22.07 2.40
N SER A 167 -3.52 -20.77 2.42
CA SER A 167 -4.77 -20.26 1.88
C SER A 167 -4.73 -20.39 0.35
N ARG A 168 -5.69 -21.14 -0.19
CA ARG A 168 -5.84 -21.36 -1.64
C ARG A 168 -6.14 -20.05 -2.41
N THR A 169 -6.42 -18.96 -1.70
CA THR A 169 -6.89 -17.66 -2.20
C THR A 169 -6.28 -16.53 -1.35
N PRO A 170 -5.03 -16.13 -1.60
CA PRO A 170 -4.38 -15.07 -0.83
C PRO A 170 -5.07 -13.72 -1.03
N GLN A 171 -5.22 -12.95 0.05
CA GLN A 171 -5.76 -11.59 0.00
C GLN A 171 -4.65 -10.61 -0.40
N GLN A 172 -4.96 -9.66 -1.27
CA GLN A 172 -4.03 -8.66 -1.81
C GLN A 172 -3.31 -7.90 -0.71
N ALA A 173 -4.04 -7.46 0.33
CA ALA A 173 -3.50 -6.67 1.44
C ALA A 173 -2.32 -7.36 2.14
N ALA A 174 -2.24 -8.70 2.14
CA ALA A 174 -1.17 -9.44 2.80
C ALA A 174 -0.14 -10.06 1.81
N THR A 175 -0.32 -9.88 0.50
CA THR A 175 0.46 -10.60 -0.55
C THR A 175 0.86 -9.74 -1.74
N TRP A 176 0.64 -8.43 -1.67
CA TRP A 176 0.76 -7.53 -2.81
C TRP A 176 2.16 -7.54 -3.46
N TRP A 177 3.21 -7.84 -2.70
CA TRP A 177 4.58 -8.00 -3.19
C TRP A 177 4.68 -9.01 -4.34
N ARG A 178 4.11 -10.20 -4.13
CA ARG A 178 4.11 -11.28 -5.13
C ARG A 178 3.19 -10.97 -6.29
N LEU A 179 2.11 -10.25 -6.04
CA LEU A 179 1.19 -9.84 -7.07
C LEU A 179 1.82 -8.77 -8.00
N PHE A 180 2.73 -7.91 -7.51
CA PHE A 180 3.47 -6.97 -8.37
C PHE A 180 4.45 -7.66 -9.30
N GLU A 181 5.11 -8.71 -8.82
CA GLU A 181 5.96 -9.55 -9.66
C GLU A 181 5.13 -10.24 -10.75
N GLY A 182 3.86 -10.55 -10.44
CA GLY A 182 2.87 -11.08 -11.38
C GLY A 182 2.35 -10.04 -12.39
N LEU A 183 2.22 -8.78 -12.02
CA LEU A 183 1.82 -7.71 -12.94
C LEU A 183 2.94 -7.45 -13.96
N LYS A 184 2.62 -7.52 -15.26
CA LYS A 184 3.61 -7.48 -16.35
C LYS A 184 3.48 -6.19 -17.16
N ARG A 185 4.64 -5.58 -17.45
CA ARG A 185 4.77 -4.41 -18.31
C ARG A 185 4.27 -4.71 -19.73
N PRO A 186 3.74 -3.70 -20.44
CA PRO A 186 3.36 -3.88 -21.84
C PRO A 186 4.60 -4.17 -22.71
N GLY A 187 4.42 -5.00 -23.75
CA GLY A 187 5.46 -5.28 -24.75
C GLY A 187 6.34 -6.49 -24.43
N ASP A 188 7.12 -6.43 -23.35
CA ASP A 188 8.13 -7.45 -23.02
C ASP A 188 7.70 -8.45 -21.93
N ALA A 189 6.55 -8.20 -21.31
CA ALA A 189 6.01 -8.98 -20.20
C ALA A 189 6.97 -9.11 -19.00
N THR A 190 7.92 -8.18 -18.85
CA THR A 190 8.75 -8.10 -17.65
C THR A 190 7.90 -7.70 -16.44
N PRO A 191 8.23 -8.16 -15.22
CA PRO A 191 7.55 -7.73 -14.01
C PRO A 191 7.54 -6.20 -13.85
N VAL A 192 6.44 -5.66 -13.33
CA VAL A 192 6.37 -4.24 -12.96
C VAL A 192 7.36 -3.92 -11.85
N LEU A 193 7.38 -4.74 -10.80
CA LEU A 193 8.43 -4.73 -9.78
C LEU A 193 8.84 -6.17 -9.48
N THR A 194 10.10 -6.35 -9.14
CA THR A 194 10.63 -7.57 -8.54
C THR A 194 10.86 -7.36 -7.04
N GLU A 195 11.17 -8.43 -6.31
CA GLU A 195 11.52 -8.35 -4.89
C GLU A 195 12.72 -7.42 -4.63
N GLU A 196 13.65 -7.30 -5.59
CA GLU A 196 14.84 -6.45 -5.51
C GLU A 196 14.53 -4.95 -5.63
N ASP A 197 13.40 -4.61 -6.26
CA ASP A 197 12.95 -3.23 -6.45
C ASP A 197 12.18 -2.69 -5.23
N ILE A 198 11.96 -3.52 -4.19
CA ILE A 198 11.15 -3.18 -3.02
C ILE A 198 12.01 -3.15 -1.75
N PHE A 199 12.07 -1.99 -1.12
CA PHE A 199 12.79 -1.77 0.13
C PHE A 199 11.83 -1.81 1.32
N PHE A 200 11.74 -2.95 2.01
CA PHE A 200 10.93 -3.08 3.22
C PHE A 200 11.67 -2.60 4.47
N THR A 201 10.96 -1.89 5.33
CA THR A 201 11.35 -1.66 6.71
C THR A 201 10.18 -1.81 7.67
N THR A 202 10.50 -2.23 8.90
CA THR A 202 9.53 -2.40 9.99
C THR A 202 8.95 -1.10 10.55
N ALA A 203 9.40 0.06 10.05
CA ALA A 203 9.09 1.42 10.53
C ALA A 203 9.34 1.68 12.03
N LYS A 204 9.68 0.66 12.83
CA LYS A 204 9.71 0.69 14.29
C LYS A 204 10.73 1.69 14.82
N ALA A 205 10.29 2.59 15.69
CA ALA A 205 11.19 3.39 16.52
C ALA A 205 11.73 2.56 17.70
N GLU A 206 12.99 2.75 18.06
CA GLU A 206 13.60 2.10 19.23
C GLU A 206 12.89 2.57 20.52
N PRO A 207 12.53 1.66 21.44
CA PRO A 207 11.96 2.04 22.73
C PRO A 207 12.93 2.95 23.50
N THR A 208 12.43 4.04 24.08
CA THR A 208 13.22 4.91 24.97
C THR A 208 12.49 5.19 26.26
N ALA A 209 13.25 5.47 27.33
CA ALA A 209 12.70 5.83 28.65
C ALA A 209 11.81 7.08 28.63
N ARG A 210 11.82 7.86 27.54
CA ARG A 210 10.98 9.04 27.35
C ARG A 210 9.65 8.74 26.66
N MET A 211 9.38 7.48 26.32
CA MET A 211 8.10 7.06 25.72
C MET A 211 7.04 6.92 26.83
N SER A 212 5.88 7.52 26.60
CA SER A 212 4.70 7.36 27.45
C SER A 212 3.78 6.30 26.84
N GLY A 213 3.27 5.38 27.65
CA GLY A 213 2.49 4.23 27.20
C GLY A 213 3.24 2.92 27.46
N ARG A 214 2.51 1.81 27.61
CA ARG A 214 3.12 0.48 27.78
C ARG A 214 3.87 0.13 26.50
N ASP A 215 5.07 -0.43 26.61
CA ASP A 215 5.68 -1.14 25.47
C ASP A 215 4.73 -2.29 25.12
N VAL A 216 3.97 -2.09 24.06
CA VAL A 216 2.96 -3.05 23.61
C VAL A 216 3.61 -4.20 22.88
N GLY A 217 4.95 -4.33 22.88
CA GLY A 217 5.72 -5.33 22.16
C GLY A 217 5.42 -5.35 20.66
N PHE A 218 6.34 -5.96 19.93
CA PHE A 218 6.33 -5.89 18.48
C PHE A 218 6.70 -7.26 17.94
N SER A 219 5.74 -7.90 17.29
CA SER A 219 6.01 -8.99 16.37
C SER A 219 6.10 -8.39 14.96
N THR A 220 7.31 -8.26 14.43
CA THR A 220 7.47 -8.24 12.98
C THR A 220 6.95 -9.57 12.48
N LEU A 221 5.93 -9.55 11.64
CA LEU A 221 5.44 -10.76 11.00
C LEU A 221 6.17 -10.93 9.66
N VAL A 222 7.40 -11.44 9.77
CA VAL A 222 8.23 -11.89 8.65
C VAL A 222 8.50 -13.39 8.78
N PRO A 223 8.86 -14.07 7.68
CA PRO A 223 9.29 -15.45 7.75
C PRO A 223 10.41 -15.68 8.75
N TRP A 224 10.44 -16.83 9.41
CA TRP A 224 11.33 -17.11 10.55
C TRP A 224 12.82 -17.05 10.19
N PHE A 225 13.16 -17.21 8.91
CA PHE A 225 14.51 -17.16 8.38
C PHE A 225 14.97 -15.73 8.00
N VAL A 226 14.11 -14.73 8.10
CA VAL A 226 14.47 -13.34 7.81
C VAL A 226 15.13 -12.71 9.03
N ASP A 227 16.33 -12.16 8.84
CA ASP A 227 17.00 -11.34 9.85
C ASP A 227 16.23 -10.02 10.03
N THR A 228 15.50 -9.91 11.14
CA THR A 228 14.70 -8.72 11.46
C THR A 228 15.55 -7.49 11.77
N THR A 229 16.83 -7.67 12.14
CA THR A 229 17.73 -6.54 12.39
C THR A 229 18.04 -5.81 11.08
N ALA A 230 18.23 -6.57 9.99
CA ALA A 230 18.41 -6.08 8.63
C ALA A 230 17.23 -5.23 8.12
N LEU A 231 16.05 -5.36 8.73
CA LEU A 231 14.81 -4.64 8.38
C LEU A 231 14.62 -3.35 9.18
N HIS A 232 15.53 -3.05 10.11
CA HIS A 232 15.50 -1.80 10.85
C HIS A 232 15.72 -0.62 9.90
N TRP A 233 14.90 0.43 10.03
CA TRP A 233 14.86 1.53 9.07
C TRP A 233 16.20 2.22 8.87
N ARG A 234 17.04 2.34 9.91
CA ARG A 234 18.39 2.90 9.77
C ARG A 234 19.23 2.13 8.75
N GLN A 235 19.21 0.80 8.86
CA GLN A 235 19.97 -0.09 7.98
C GLN A 235 19.36 -0.12 6.58
N VAL A 236 18.03 -0.10 6.47
CA VAL A 236 17.34 -0.06 5.18
C VAL A 236 17.65 1.25 4.44
N LEU A 237 17.69 2.39 5.13
CA LEU A 237 18.05 3.70 4.56
C LEU A 237 19.52 3.79 4.12
N GLU A 238 20.37 2.86 4.54
CA GLU A 238 21.78 2.76 4.09
C GLU A 238 21.93 1.90 2.83
N ARG A 239 20.88 1.16 2.43
CA ARG A 239 20.93 0.31 1.24
C ARG A 239 21.06 1.17 -0.04
N PRO A 240 21.90 0.76 -1.01
CA PRO A 240 22.01 1.46 -2.29
C PRO A 240 20.65 1.59 -2.98
N GLY A 241 20.38 2.78 -3.54
CA GLY A 241 19.15 3.06 -4.31
C GLY A 241 17.89 3.34 -3.48
N VAL A 242 17.89 3.05 -2.18
CA VAL A 242 16.68 3.15 -1.34
C VAL A 242 16.09 4.57 -1.31
N THR A 243 16.93 5.60 -1.24
CA THR A 243 16.53 7.02 -1.14
C THR A 243 16.07 7.61 -2.46
N GLU A 244 16.25 6.87 -3.56
CA GLU A 244 15.79 7.22 -4.90
C GLU A 244 14.49 6.49 -5.27
N ALA A 245 13.87 5.77 -4.30
CA ALA A 245 12.58 5.13 -4.49
C ALA A 245 11.54 6.13 -5.00
N ASP A 246 10.90 5.83 -6.13
CA ASP A 246 9.95 6.74 -6.77
C ASP A 246 8.53 6.57 -6.25
N TRP A 247 8.26 5.45 -5.56
CA TRP A 247 7.03 5.17 -4.84
C TRP A 247 7.30 4.90 -3.37
N LEU A 248 6.40 5.37 -2.52
CA LEU A 248 6.42 5.10 -1.09
C LEU A 248 5.07 4.53 -0.66
N SER A 249 5.08 3.49 0.17
CA SER A 249 3.90 2.91 0.81
C SER A 249 4.11 2.86 2.32
N LEU A 250 3.26 3.56 3.07
CA LEU A 250 3.32 3.62 4.53
C LEU A 250 2.04 3.03 5.10
N ASP A 251 2.14 1.90 5.79
CA ASP A 251 1.08 1.44 6.68
C ASP A 251 1.14 2.23 7.96
N LEU A 252 0.10 3.00 8.27
CA LEU A 252 0.07 3.83 9.47
C LEU A 252 -0.30 3.04 10.73
N ASP A 253 -0.58 1.74 10.63
CA ASP A 253 -0.88 0.86 11.75
C ASP A 253 0.26 0.79 12.80
N CYS A 254 1.51 0.86 12.33
CA CYS A 254 2.72 0.73 13.14
C CYS A 254 3.40 2.06 13.43
N PHE A 255 3.00 3.14 12.74
CA PHE A 255 3.49 4.48 13.03
C PHE A 255 2.75 5.05 14.23
N GLN A 256 3.11 4.59 15.42
CA GLN A 256 2.73 5.30 16.64
C GLN A 256 3.28 6.74 16.52
N PRO A 257 2.45 7.79 16.60
CA PRO A 257 2.93 9.15 16.34
C PRO A 257 3.95 9.61 17.38
N SER A 258 3.80 9.19 18.65
CA SER A 258 4.66 9.67 19.72
C SER A 258 6.12 9.18 19.62
N PRO A 259 6.41 7.91 19.30
CA PRO A 259 7.80 7.45 19.13
C PRO A 259 8.42 7.96 17.82
N GLN A 260 7.65 8.08 16.75
CA GLN A 260 8.14 8.58 15.46
C GLN A 260 8.52 10.06 15.49
N LEU A 261 7.82 10.86 16.30
CA LEU A 261 7.92 12.31 16.26
C LEU A 261 8.65 12.93 17.47
N ARG A 262 9.07 12.14 18.47
CA ARG A 262 9.86 12.62 19.61
C ARG A 262 11.35 12.77 19.28
N ALA A 263 12.07 13.47 20.15
CA ALA A 263 13.50 13.77 20.02
C ALA A 263 14.42 12.54 19.93
N CYS A 264 13.94 11.35 20.31
CA CYS A 264 14.70 10.10 20.24
C CYS A 264 14.84 9.53 18.82
N GLY A 265 14.08 10.06 17.85
CA GLY A 265 14.22 9.77 16.42
C GLY A 265 13.58 8.45 16.00
N GLY A 266 12.61 8.53 15.09
CA GLY A 266 12.12 7.41 14.27
C GLY A 266 12.35 7.68 12.79
N LEU A 267 11.85 6.80 11.93
CA LEU A 267 11.92 6.96 10.47
C LEU A 267 11.42 8.34 10.03
N LEU A 268 10.33 8.84 10.64
CA LEU A 268 9.72 10.14 10.34
C LEU A 268 10.53 11.37 10.79
N ARG A 269 11.72 11.19 11.35
CA ARG A 269 12.64 12.28 11.70
C ARG A 269 13.98 12.16 10.96
N ASP A 270 14.20 11.07 10.22
CA ASP A 270 15.42 10.88 9.46
C ASP A 270 15.40 11.79 8.21
N PRO A 271 16.38 12.70 8.04
CA PRO A 271 16.41 13.61 6.88
C PRO A 271 16.43 12.89 5.53
N ARG A 272 17.03 11.69 5.45
CA ARG A 272 17.07 10.90 4.21
C ARG A 272 15.68 10.43 3.83
N PHE A 273 14.90 9.98 4.81
CA PHE A 273 13.51 9.58 4.60
C PHE A 273 12.64 10.78 4.20
N HIS A 274 12.81 11.94 4.83
CA HIS A 274 12.09 13.17 4.44
C HIS A 274 12.39 13.58 3.00
N ALA A 275 13.66 13.60 2.61
CA ALA A 275 14.06 13.93 1.25
C ALA A 275 13.45 12.95 0.23
N MET A 276 13.42 11.65 0.56
CA MET A 276 12.77 10.63 -0.26
C MET A 276 11.25 10.86 -0.36
N MET A 277 10.56 11.12 0.76
CA MET A 277 9.14 11.48 0.80
C MET A 277 8.80 12.72 -0.05
N GLU A 278 9.68 13.70 -0.10
CA GLU A 278 9.49 14.90 -0.92
C GLU A 278 9.65 14.65 -2.42
N LYS A 279 10.63 13.83 -2.79
CA LYS A 279 10.95 13.49 -4.18
C LYS A 279 10.00 12.45 -4.78
N ALA A 280 9.40 11.61 -3.94
CA ALA A 280 8.45 10.58 -4.31
C ALA A 280 7.42 11.06 -5.34
N ARG A 281 7.33 10.36 -6.46
CA ARG A 281 6.29 10.58 -7.47
C ARG A 281 4.93 10.14 -6.92
N VAL A 282 4.91 9.03 -6.21
CA VAL A 282 3.71 8.47 -5.59
C VAL A 282 3.95 8.20 -4.11
N ARG A 283 3.01 8.62 -3.28
CA ARG A 283 2.96 8.27 -1.85
C ARG A 283 1.63 7.60 -1.55
N VAL A 284 1.68 6.47 -0.86
CA VAL A 284 0.52 5.68 -0.48
C VAL A 284 0.47 5.63 1.04
N PHE A 285 -0.65 6.04 1.62
CA PHE A 285 -0.87 6.07 3.06
C PHE A 285 -2.03 5.13 3.40
N VAL A 286 -1.74 4.04 4.10
CA VAL A 286 -2.71 3.02 4.46
C VAL A 286 -3.20 3.22 5.89
N LEU A 287 -4.52 3.16 6.06
CA LEU A 287 -5.24 3.39 7.30
C LEU A 287 -5.93 2.11 7.75
N SER A 288 -5.13 1.18 8.27
CA SER A 288 -5.60 -0.15 8.63
C SER A 288 -6.74 -0.09 9.66
N PRO A 289 -7.93 -0.63 9.33
CA PRO A 289 -9.16 -0.43 10.10
C PRO A 289 -9.11 -1.03 11.50
N GLN A 290 -8.34 -2.10 11.67
CA GLN A 290 -8.08 -2.73 12.97
C GLN A 290 -7.45 -1.74 13.95
N PHE A 291 -6.73 -0.72 13.46
CA PHE A 291 -6.04 0.28 14.27
C PHE A 291 -6.80 1.60 14.37
N THR A 292 -7.62 1.94 13.36
CA THR A 292 -8.41 3.17 13.39
C THR A 292 -9.74 3.02 14.12
N ASN A 293 -10.31 1.81 14.23
CA ASN A 293 -11.62 1.55 14.86
C ASN A 293 -11.57 1.09 16.33
N GLY A 294 -10.47 1.35 17.04
CA GLY A 294 -10.35 1.04 18.47
C GLY A 294 -9.40 -0.10 18.82
N GLY A 295 -8.64 -0.60 17.84
CA GLY A 295 -7.57 -1.57 18.05
C GLY A 295 -8.02 -3.02 17.94
N ASP A 296 -7.16 -3.85 17.36
CA ASP A 296 -7.17 -5.28 17.62
C ASP A 296 -6.88 -5.52 19.11
N LYS A 297 -7.79 -6.25 19.77
CA LYS A 297 -7.57 -6.87 21.09
C LYS A 297 -7.10 -8.30 20.87
N ILE A 298 -5.95 -8.48 20.22
CA ILE A 298 -5.33 -9.81 20.14
C ILE A 298 -4.54 -9.99 21.44
N ASP A 299 -5.12 -10.62 22.45
CA ASP A 299 -4.42 -10.90 23.73
C ASP A 299 -3.05 -11.57 23.47
N PRO A 300 -1.92 -11.08 24.03
CA PRO A 300 -1.74 -10.06 25.08
C PRO A 300 -1.66 -8.59 24.61
N TRP A 301 -1.91 -8.33 23.33
CA TRP A 301 -1.73 -7.05 22.65
C TRP A 301 -3.02 -6.21 22.69
N ILE A 302 -2.98 -5.06 23.36
CA ILE A 302 -3.99 -4.01 23.23
C ILE A 302 -3.33 -2.85 22.48
N ILE A 303 -3.61 -2.72 21.18
CA ILE A 303 -3.07 -1.61 20.38
C ILE A 303 -4.06 -0.46 20.41
N GLN A 304 -3.72 0.62 21.12
CA GLN A 304 -4.56 1.82 21.20
C GLN A 304 -4.27 2.76 20.02
N GLY A 305 -5.02 2.62 18.93
CA GLY A 305 -5.12 3.64 17.88
C GLY A 305 -6.42 4.44 18.02
N SER A 306 -6.38 5.75 17.74
CA SER A 306 -7.60 6.58 17.66
C SER A 306 -7.69 7.18 16.26
N ARG A 307 -8.89 7.23 15.67
CA ARG A 307 -9.15 7.91 14.39
C ARG A 307 -8.53 9.30 14.34
N SER A 308 -8.64 10.05 15.45
CA SER A 308 -8.11 11.40 15.57
C SER A 308 -6.57 11.46 15.53
N SER A 309 -5.90 10.47 16.13
CA SER A 309 -4.43 10.36 16.15
C SER A 309 -3.91 9.97 14.76
N SER A 310 -4.55 9.01 14.10
CA SER A 310 -4.19 8.58 12.74
C SER A 310 -4.39 9.71 11.73
N LEU A 311 -5.49 10.47 11.84
CA LEU A 311 -5.73 11.64 10.99
C LEU A 311 -4.66 12.72 11.18
N ARG A 312 -4.28 13.02 12.44
CA ARG A 312 -3.22 13.99 12.74
C ARG A 312 -1.88 13.57 12.14
N LEU A 313 -1.52 12.30 12.28
CA LEU A 313 -0.31 11.75 11.69
C LEU A 313 -0.35 11.80 10.16
N LEU A 314 -1.44 11.36 9.54
CA LEU A 314 -1.63 11.41 8.09
C LEU A 314 -1.47 12.85 7.58
N ASN A 315 -2.12 13.82 8.21
CA ASN A 315 -2.00 15.22 7.83
C ASN A 315 -0.58 15.76 8.02
N LEU A 316 0.15 15.31 9.05
CA LEU A 316 1.56 15.66 9.21
C LEU A 316 2.42 15.10 8.07
N LEU A 317 2.23 13.83 7.72
CA LEU A 317 3.02 13.13 6.69
C LEU A 317 2.74 13.65 5.27
N ARG A 318 1.49 14.04 5.00
CA ARG A 318 1.08 14.55 3.70
C ARG A 318 1.62 15.95 3.42
N ARG A 319 1.87 16.75 4.46
CA ARG A 319 2.51 18.07 4.31
C ARG A 319 3.87 17.90 3.66
N ARG A 320 3.99 18.39 2.43
CA ARG A 320 5.29 18.58 1.79
C ARG A 320 5.86 19.90 2.32
N PRO A 321 7.15 19.99 2.66
CA PRO A 321 7.77 21.28 2.94
C PRO A 321 7.60 22.22 1.74
N SER A 322 7.10 23.42 2.02
CA SER A 322 6.92 24.50 1.06
C SER A 322 8.26 25.14 0.68
#